data_AF-A0A7N9B0T3-F1
#
_entry.id   AF-A0A7N9B0T3-F1
#
_cell.length_a   1.000
_cell.length_b   1.000
_cell.length_c   1.000
_cell.angle_alpha   90.00
_cell.angle_beta   90.00
_cell.angle_gamma   90.00
#
_symmetry.space_group_name_H-M   'P 1'
#
loop_
_entity.id
_entity.type
_entity.pdbx_description
1 polymer ?
#
loop_
_entity_poly.entity_id
_entity_poly.type
_entity_poly.pdbx_seq_one_letter_code
_entity_poly.pdbx_strand_id
1 'polypeptide(L)'
;MAGYLKVLTSLSRSAGSAFSRNPAVLAPAANCQTLQQRHYADKRIKVSQPVVEMDGDEMTRIIWEFIKEKLILSNVDVELKYFDLGLPYRDQTNDQVTIDSALATKKYHVAVKCATITPDEARVEEFSLKKMWKSPNGTIRNILGGTVFREPIICKNIPRLVPGWTQPITIGRHAFGDQYRATDFVVNQPGKFKIIFSPADGSANKEWEVFDFPAGGCGMGMYNTDESITGFAHSCFQYAIAKKWPLYMSTKNTILKAYDGRFKDIFQDIFEKNYKPEFDKLKIWYEHRLIDDMVAQVLKSSGAFVWACKNYDGDVQSDILAQGFGSLGLMTSVLVCPDGKTIEAEAAHGTVTRHYREHQKGRPTSTNPIASIFAWTRGLEHRGKLDGNPDLMKFSQTLERVCVETVESGTMTKDLAGCIHGLSNLVFIHEAMHTSASDWMLFLSLKAVLSGNKKCLNTGQPFLFFKNTFVFL
;
A
#
# COMPACT_ATOMS: atom_id res chain seq x y z
N MET A 1 -30.47 9.46 -72.76
CA MET A 1 -30.64 8.43 -73.79
C MET A 1 -31.10 7.14 -73.14
N ALA A 2 -31.98 6.43 -73.83
CA ALA A 2 -32.93 5.44 -73.35
C ALA A 2 -32.36 4.11 -72.83
N GLY A 3 -33.19 3.40 -72.05
CA GLY A 3 -33.30 1.93 -72.05
C GLY A 3 -33.13 1.27 -70.69
N TYR A 4 -33.96 0.34 -70.22
CA TYR A 4 -35.28 -0.17 -70.59
C TYR A 4 -35.75 -1.05 -69.41
N LEU A 5 -37.05 -1.05 -69.11
CA LEU A 5 -37.74 -1.92 -68.13
C LEU A 5 -37.61 -3.43 -68.44
N LYS A 6 -37.66 -4.28 -67.39
CA LYS A 6 -38.61 -5.42 -67.20
C LYS A 6 -38.32 -6.13 -65.85
N VAL A 7 -39.17 -5.99 -64.82
CA VAL A 7 -40.40 -6.73 -64.49
C VAL A 7 -40.15 -8.14 -63.88
N LEU A 8 -40.33 -8.17 -62.54
CA LEU A 8 -41.02 -9.13 -61.66
C LEU A 8 -41.28 -10.56 -62.13
N THR A 9 -41.01 -11.53 -61.24
CA THR A 9 -42.02 -12.52 -60.81
C THR A 9 -41.70 -13.10 -59.43
N SER A 10 -42.79 -13.44 -58.75
CA SER A 10 -43.03 -13.71 -57.32
C SER A 10 -42.72 -15.14 -56.85
N LEU A 11 -42.63 -15.31 -55.52
CA LEU A 11 -43.15 -16.40 -54.65
C LEU A 11 -42.17 -16.55 -53.45
N SER A 12 -42.51 -16.76 -52.18
CA SER A 12 -43.73 -16.70 -51.37
C SER A 12 -43.29 -16.90 -49.91
N ARG A 13 -43.94 -16.18 -48.99
CA ARG A 13 -43.99 -16.28 -47.51
C ARG A 13 -43.33 -17.49 -46.82
N SER A 14 -42.60 -17.23 -45.73
CA SER A 14 -43.02 -17.68 -44.38
C SER A 14 -42.18 -17.03 -43.27
N ALA A 15 -42.85 -16.74 -42.17
CA ALA A 15 -42.36 -16.03 -40.99
C ALA A 15 -41.40 -16.89 -40.16
N GLY A 16 -40.40 -16.25 -39.55
CA GLY A 16 -39.51 -16.87 -38.57
C GLY A 16 -38.92 -15.78 -37.67
N SER A 17 -39.53 -15.59 -36.51
CA SER A 17 -39.08 -14.70 -35.46
C SER A 17 -37.83 -15.22 -34.75
N ALA A 18 -36.88 -14.29 -34.56
CA ALA A 18 -36.13 -14.05 -33.33
C ALA A 18 -34.85 -14.85 -32.98
N PHE A 19 -33.96 -14.08 -32.35
CA PHE A 19 -32.81 -14.41 -31.49
C PHE A 19 -31.42 -14.62 -32.10
N SER A 20 -30.70 -13.49 -32.20
CA SER A 20 -29.25 -13.39 -32.01
C SER A 20 -28.85 -13.91 -30.63
N ARG A 21 -27.88 -14.82 -30.57
CA ARG A 21 -27.22 -15.30 -29.35
C ARG A 21 -25.84 -14.66 -29.22
N ASN A 22 -25.72 -13.66 -28.34
CA ASN A 22 -24.51 -13.41 -27.57
C ASN A 22 -24.70 -14.11 -26.21
N PRO A 23 -23.79 -14.98 -25.76
CA PRO A 23 -23.78 -15.39 -24.36
C PRO A 23 -22.44 -15.00 -23.73
N ALA A 24 -22.43 -13.95 -22.90
CA ALA A 24 -21.57 -13.83 -21.71
C ALA A 24 -21.73 -12.47 -21.00
N VAL A 25 -22.94 -12.06 -20.65
CA VAL A 25 -23.16 -11.15 -19.50
C VAL A 25 -24.52 -11.47 -18.90
N LEU A 26 -24.59 -11.43 -17.56
CA LEU A 26 -25.77 -11.53 -16.70
C LEU A 26 -26.20 -12.95 -16.31
N ALA A 27 -25.60 -13.46 -15.24
CA ALA A 27 -26.32 -14.31 -14.29
C ALA A 27 -26.25 -13.65 -12.90
N PRO A 28 -27.38 -13.50 -12.20
CA PRO A 28 -27.40 -12.97 -10.83
C PRO A 28 -26.76 -13.99 -9.89
N ALA A 29 -25.78 -13.54 -9.09
CA ALA A 29 -25.18 -14.36 -8.04
C ALA A 29 -26.25 -14.68 -6.99
N ALA A 30 -26.77 -15.90 -7.04
CA ALA A 30 -27.52 -16.47 -5.94
C ALA A 30 -26.57 -16.60 -4.74
N ASN A 31 -26.98 -16.06 -3.59
CA ASN A 31 -26.32 -16.26 -2.30
C ASN A 31 -26.23 -17.76 -2.00
N CYS A 32 -25.09 -18.36 -2.31
CA CYS A 32 -24.68 -19.64 -1.78
C CYS A 32 -23.30 -19.41 -1.17
N GLN A 33 -23.25 -19.19 0.14
CA GLN A 33 -22.02 -19.32 0.91
C GLN A 33 -21.63 -20.81 0.93
N THR A 34 -21.13 -21.31 -0.20
CA THR A 34 -20.35 -22.54 -0.20
C THR A 34 -19.01 -22.21 0.46
N LEU A 35 -18.92 -22.44 1.78
CA LEU A 35 -17.65 -22.71 2.42
C LEU A 35 -17.00 -23.86 1.65
N GLN A 36 -16.06 -23.55 0.74
CA GLN A 36 -15.18 -24.57 0.20
C GLN A 36 -14.35 -25.11 1.37
N GLN A 37 -14.80 -26.20 1.99
CA GLN A 37 -14.00 -26.99 2.91
C GLN A 37 -12.87 -27.64 2.10
N ARG A 38 -11.76 -26.91 1.97
CA ARG A 38 -10.52 -27.44 1.42
C ARG A 38 -9.78 -28.17 2.54
N HIS A 39 -9.47 -29.45 2.31
CA HIS A 39 -8.69 -30.26 3.26
C HIS A 39 -7.22 -29.82 3.27
N TYR A 40 -6.89 -28.87 4.13
CA TYR A 40 -5.52 -28.53 4.46
C TYR A 40 -4.95 -29.59 5.43
N ALA A 41 -3.64 -29.87 5.34
CA ALA A 41 -2.98 -30.78 6.26
C ALA A 41 -3.10 -30.29 7.72
N ASP A 42 -3.26 -31.20 8.67
CA ASP A 42 -3.57 -30.91 10.09
C ASP A 42 -2.39 -30.32 10.90
N LYS A 43 -1.34 -29.83 10.21
CA LYS A 43 -0.11 -29.28 10.78
C LYS A 43 -0.03 -27.75 10.73
N ARG A 44 -1.14 -27.06 10.40
CA ARG A 44 -1.18 -25.60 10.31
C ARG A 44 -1.06 -24.93 11.67
N ILE A 45 -0.39 -23.78 11.71
CA ILE A 45 -0.27 -22.94 12.90
C ILE A 45 -1.65 -22.41 13.27
N LYS A 46 -2.14 -22.73 14.47
CA LYS A 46 -3.45 -22.25 14.95
C LYS A 46 -3.34 -20.81 15.42
N VAL A 47 -4.28 -19.96 15.00
CA VAL A 47 -4.36 -18.56 15.42
C VAL A 47 -5.66 -18.33 16.17
N SER A 48 -5.57 -17.74 17.37
CA SER A 48 -6.71 -17.62 18.29
C SER A 48 -7.66 -16.49 17.95
N GLN A 49 -7.14 -15.37 17.44
CA GLN A 49 -7.93 -14.19 17.10
C GLN A 49 -7.91 -13.93 15.59
N PRO A 50 -8.98 -13.36 15.04
CA PRO A 50 -9.07 -13.13 13.61
C PRO A 50 -8.14 -12.02 13.12
N VAL A 51 -7.93 -12.01 11.80
CA VAL A 51 -7.31 -10.92 11.05
C VAL A 51 -8.33 -10.39 10.04
N VAL A 52 -8.43 -9.07 9.91
CA VAL A 52 -9.25 -8.43 8.86
C VAL A 52 -8.49 -8.51 7.55
N GLU A 53 -9.13 -9.04 6.51
CA GLU A 53 -8.58 -9.07 5.16
C GLU A 53 -9.37 -8.10 4.30
N MET A 54 -8.68 -7.15 3.68
CA MET A 54 -9.25 -6.21 2.73
C MET A 54 -8.73 -6.56 1.33
N ASP A 55 -9.55 -7.21 0.50
CA ASP A 55 -9.19 -7.51 -0.88
C ASP A 55 -9.21 -6.25 -1.76
N GLY A 56 -8.61 -6.31 -2.94
CA GLY A 56 -8.31 -5.14 -3.76
C GLY A 56 -8.61 -5.33 -5.24
N ASP A 57 -7.82 -4.67 -6.07
CA ASP A 57 -8.07 -4.55 -7.52
C ASP A 57 -6.88 -4.99 -8.39
N GLU A 58 -7.16 -5.21 -9.67
CA GLU A 58 -6.19 -5.37 -10.77
C GLU A 58 -5.09 -6.41 -10.50
N MET A 59 -3.82 -6.08 -10.79
CA MET A 59 -2.71 -7.03 -10.72
C MET A 59 -2.44 -7.47 -9.28
N THR A 60 -2.65 -6.57 -8.32
CA THR A 60 -2.48 -6.88 -6.90
C THR A 60 -3.52 -7.86 -6.40
N ARG A 61 -4.78 -7.81 -6.87
CA ARG A 61 -5.81 -8.81 -6.52
C ARG A 61 -5.40 -10.24 -6.91
N ILE A 62 -4.84 -10.39 -8.11
CA ILE A 62 -4.35 -11.69 -8.62
C ILE A 62 -3.23 -12.24 -7.72
N ILE A 63 -2.25 -11.38 -7.41
CA ILE A 63 -1.12 -11.74 -6.53
C ILE A 63 -1.62 -12.04 -5.10
N TRP A 64 -2.59 -11.28 -4.62
CA TRP A 64 -3.15 -11.40 -3.28
C TRP A 64 -3.82 -12.77 -3.05
N GLU A 65 -4.64 -13.21 -4.01
CA GLU A 65 -5.25 -14.55 -3.98
C GLU A 65 -4.18 -15.65 -3.91
N PHE A 66 -3.13 -15.52 -4.73
CA PHE A 66 -2.02 -16.48 -4.71
C PHE A 66 -1.33 -16.53 -3.35
N ILE A 67 -0.96 -15.37 -2.79
CA ILE A 67 -0.29 -15.30 -1.47
C ILE A 67 -1.17 -15.96 -0.40
N LYS A 68 -2.45 -15.57 -0.35
CA LYS A 68 -3.42 -16.10 0.62
C LYS A 68 -3.51 -17.63 0.54
N GLU A 69 -3.81 -18.17 -0.64
CA GLU A 69 -4.09 -19.60 -0.79
C GLU A 69 -2.83 -20.47 -0.71
N LYS A 70 -1.73 -20.01 -1.28
CA LYS A 70 -0.53 -20.83 -1.47
C LYS A 70 0.50 -20.66 -0.37
N LEU A 71 0.62 -19.47 0.21
CA LEU A 71 1.64 -19.16 1.22
C LEU A 71 1.05 -19.09 2.63
N ILE A 72 -0.12 -18.47 2.80
CA ILE A 72 -0.69 -18.22 4.13
C ILE A 72 -1.57 -19.39 4.60
N LEU A 73 -2.72 -19.62 3.97
CA LEU A 73 -3.73 -20.60 4.43
C LEU A 73 -3.26 -22.06 4.34
N SER A 74 -2.23 -22.33 3.55
CA SER A 74 -1.56 -23.63 3.48
C SER A 74 -0.73 -23.97 4.72
N ASN A 75 -0.29 -22.95 5.48
CA ASN A 75 0.59 -23.09 6.65
C ASN A 75 -0.05 -22.57 7.95
N VAL A 76 -1.03 -21.68 7.85
CA VAL A 76 -1.65 -20.97 8.98
C VAL A 76 -3.16 -21.17 8.94
N ASP A 77 -3.73 -21.56 10.08
CA ASP A 77 -5.16 -21.69 10.31
C ASP A 77 -5.65 -20.47 11.09
N VAL A 78 -5.98 -19.41 10.35
CA VAL A 78 -6.42 -18.12 10.86
C VAL A 78 -7.83 -17.81 10.36
N GLU A 79 -8.68 -17.31 11.26
CA GLU A 79 -9.98 -16.78 10.86
C GLU A 79 -9.78 -15.42 10.16
N LEU A 80 -10.23 -15.31 8.91
CA LEU A 80 -10.18 -14.07 8.14
C LEU A 80 -11.56 -13.40 8.14
N LYS A 81 -11.62 -12.16 8.64
CA LYS A 81 -12.78 -11.29 8.47
C LYS A 81 -12.63 -10.58 7.13
N TYR A 82 -13.17 -11.21 6.09
CA TYR A 82 -13.01 -10.79 4.70
C TYR A 82 -13.92 -9.61 4.33
N PHE A 83 -13.35 -8.60 3.68
CA PHE A 83 -14.03 -7.46 3.08
C PHE A 83 -13.49 -7.25 1.67
N ASP A 84 -14.36 -7.25 0.66
CA ASP A 84 -13.97 -6.98 -0.72
C ASP A 84 -13.92 -5.47 -0.97
N LEU A 85 -12.74 -4.87 -1.00
CA LEU A 85 -12.59 -3.44 -1.34
C LEU A 85 -12.33 -3.23 -2.84
N GLY A 86 -12.54 -4.25 -3.66
CA GLY A 86 -12.55 -4.12 -5.11
C GLY A 86 -13.54 -3.03 -5.55
N LEU A 87 -13.13 -2.20 -6.52
CA LEU A 87 -13.89 -1.06 -7.00
C LEU A 87 -15.35 -1.41 -7.39
N PRO A 88 -15.65 -2.54 -8.06
CA PRO A 88 -17.03 -2.92 -8.35
C PRO A 88 -17.89 -3.11 -7.09
N TYR A 89 -17.35 -3.76 -6.05
CA TYR A 89 -18.10 -4.03 -4.82
C TYR A 89 -18.23 -2.78 -3.94
N ARG A 90 -17.22 -1.90 -3.95
CA ARG A 90 -17.34 -0.57 -3.35
C ARG A 90 -18.45 0.23 -4.02
N ASP A 91 -18.52 0.27 -5.35
CA ASP A 91 -19.62 0.96 -6.03
C ASP A 91 -20.98 0.33 -5.70
N GLN A 92 -21.08 -1.00 -5.71
CA GLN A 92 -22.30 -1.73 -5.36
C GLN A 92 -22.81 -1.36 -3.95
N THR A 93 -21.91 -1.28 -2.97
CA THR A 93 -22.22 -1.01 -1.55
C THR A 93 -22.24 0.48 -1.21
N ASN A 94 -22.12 1.37 -2.19
CA ASN A 94 -21.98 2.82 -1.98
C ASN A 94 -20.82 3.19 -1.03
N ASP A 95 -19.71 2.47 -1.16
CA ASP A 95 -18.48 2.55 -0.36
C ASP A 95 -18.63 2.18 1.12
N GLN A 96 -19.76 1.59 1.51
CA GLN A 96 -20.00 1.16 2.90
C GLN A 96 -19.03 0.05 3.34
N VAL A 97 -18.67 -0.87 2.44
CA VAL A 97 -17.71 -1.95 2.73
C VAL A 97 -16.35 -1.41 3.21
N THR A 98 -15.92 -0.25 2.70
CA THR A 98 -14.70 0.43 3.13
C THR A 98 -14.79 0.87 4.60
N ILE A 99 -15.92 1.45 4.99
CA ILE A 99 -16.18 1.87 6.38
C ILE A 99 -16.24 0.66 7.30
N ASP A 100 -16.99 -0.37 6.90
CA ASP A 100 -17.20 -1.58 7.71
C ASP A 100 -15.87 -2.31 7.97
N SER A 101 -14.99 -2.37 6.96
CA SER A 101 -13.66 -2.96 7.10
C SER A 101 -12.79 -2.21 8.11
N ALA A 102 -12.86 -0.87 8.15
CA ALA A 102 -12.13 -0.06 9.11
C ALA A 102 -12.66 -0.25 10.54
N LEU A 103 -13.99 -0.33 10.71
CA LEU A 103 -14.62 -0.62 12.00
C LEU A 103 -14.29 -2.04 12.49
N ALA A 104 -14.27 -3.02 11.59
CA ALA A 104 -13.80 -4.37 11.91
C ALA A 104 -12.33 -4.36 12.34
N THR A 105 -11.50 -3.53 11.70
CA THR A 105 -10.09 -3.38 12.07
C THR A 105 -9.94 -2.80 13.48
N LYS A 106 -10.75 -1.79 13.88
CA LYS A 106 -10.78 -1.33 15.27
C LYS A 106 -11.14 -2.44 16.26
N LYS A 107 -12.06 -3.32 15.88
CA LYS A 107 -12.54 -4.43 16.73
C LYS A 107 -11.51 -5.55 16.87
N TYR A 108 -10.82 -5.91 15.79
CA TYR A 108 -9.93 -7.07 15.75
C TYR A 108 -8.43 -6.70 15.76
N HIS A 109 -8.13 -5.40 15.75
CA HIS A 109 -6.80 -4.77 15.87
C HIS A 109 -5.81 -5.03 14.72
N VAL A 110 -6.08 -5.97 13.81
CA VAL A 110 -5.13 -6.32 12.74
C VAL A 110 -5.87 -6.37 11.41
N ALA A 111 -5.41 -5.58 10.45
CA ALA A 111 -5.80 -5.67 9.06
C ALA A 111 -4.61 -5.90 8.13
N VAL A 112 -4.85 -6.70 7.09
CA VAL A 112 -3.97 -6.84 5.93
C VAL A 112 -4.75 -6.40 4.70
N LYS A 113 -4.17 -5.50 3.91
CA LYS A 113 -4.88 -4.82 2.83
C LYS A 113 -4.16 -4.91 1.50
N CYS A 114 -4.92 -5.33 0.48
CA CYS A 114 -4.52 -5.28 -0.91
C CYS A 114 -4.66 -3.85 -1.48
N ALA A 115 -3.90 -3.53 -2.52
CA ALA A 115 -4.01 -2.24 -3.18
C ALA A 115 -5.37 -2.09 -3.89
N THR A 116 -5.94 -0.89 -3.81
CA THR A 116 -7.29 -0.56 -4.29
C THR A 116 -7.26 0.63 -5.23
N ILE A 117 -8.09 0.63 -6.27
CA ILE A 117 -8.21 1.78 -7.19
C ILE A 117 -8.82 2.97 -6.43
N THR A 118 -8.24 4.16 -6.56
CA THR A 118 -8.95 5.42 -6.25
C THR A 118 -9.46 5.97 -7.58
N PRO A 119 -10.78 6.03 -7.84
CA PRO A 119 -11.29 6.36 -9.16
C PRO A 119 -11.09 7.84 -9.50
N ASP A 120 -10.65 8.10 -10.72
CA ASP A 120 -10.67 9.39 -11.41
C ASP A 120 -11.78 9.40 -12.47
N GLU A 121 -11.87 10.44 -13.31
CA GLU A 121 -12.87 10.56 -14.38
C GLU A 121 -12.83 9.37 -15.34
N ALA A 122 -11.63 8.90 -15.71
CA ALA A 122 -11.47 7.77 -16.62
C ALA A 122 -11.93 6.46 -15.99
N ARG A 123 -11.71 6.27 -14.67
CA ARG A 123 -12.20 5.10 -13.93
C ARG A 123 -13.71 5.13 -13.74
N VAL A 124 -14.31 6.31 -13.59
CA VAL A 124 -15.78 6.45 -13.56
C VAL A 124 -16.39 5.94 -14.86
N GLU A 125 -15.81 6.31 -16.01
CA GLU A 125 -16.25 5.80 -17.31
C GLU A 125 -15.97 4.29 -17.46
N GLU A 126 -14.74 3.85 -17.20
CA GLU A 126 -14.32 2.44 -17.35
C GLU A 126 -15.21 1.46 -16.57
N PHE A 127 -15.56 1.80 -15.33
CA PHE A 127 -16.33 0.93 -14.44
C PHE A 127 -17.82 1.31 -14.37
N SER A 128 -18.26 2.32 -15.12
CA SER A 128 -19.64 2.84 -15.07
C SER A 128 -20.09 3.16 -13.64
N LEU A 129 -19.26 3.89 -12.89
CA LEU A 129 -19.46 4.15 -11.47
C LEU A 129 -20.62 5.11 -11.23
N LYS A 130 -21.35 4.91 -10.12
CA LYS A 130 -22.42 5.83 -9.68
C LYS A 130 -21.88 7.22 -9.37
N LYS A 131 -20.65 7.30 -8.85
CA LYS A 131 -19.92 8.53 -8.55
C LYS A 131 -18.42 8.24 -8.46
N MET A 132 -17.63 9.31 -8.44
CA MET A 132 -16.21 9.25 -8.11
C MET A 132 -16.04 9.03 -6.60
N TRP A 133 -15.89 7.76 -6.18
CA TRP A 133 -15.72 7.40 -4.76
C TRP A 133 -14.39 7.89 -4.20
N LYS A 134 -14.34 8.17 -2.88
CA LYS A 134 -13.13 8.58 -2.19
C LYS A 134 -12.11 7.44 -2.12
N SER A 135 -10.85 7.78 -1.84
CA SER A 135 -9.80 6.79 -1.62
C SER A 135 -10.10 5.90 -0.41
N PRO A 136 -10.08 4.56 -0.54
CA PRO A 136 -10.25 3.65 0.59
C PRO A 136 -9.21 3.88 1.69
N ASN A 137 -7.96 4.14 1.32
CA ASN A 137 -6.88 4.42 2.27
C ASN A 137 -7.18 5.67 3.09
N GLY A 138 -7.68 6.74 2.45
CA GLY A 138 -8.09 7.95 3.15
C GLY A 138 -9.24 7.70 4.14
N THR A 139 -10.27 6.95 3.72
CA THR A 139 -11.41 6.60 4.58
C THR A 139 -10.97 5.76 5.79
N ILE A 140 -10.21 4.69 5.57
CA ILE A 140 -9.72 3.79 6.63
C ILE A 140 -8.83 4.55 7.61
N ARG A 141 -7.87 5.34 7.12
CA ARG A 141 -6.96 6.13 7.96
C ARG A 141 -7.71 7.17 8.80
N ASN A 142 -8.72 7.83 8.24
CA ASN A 142 -9.57 8.76 8.99
C ASN A 142 -10.35 8.07 10.11
N ILE A 143 -10.82 6.85 9.88
CA ILE A 143 -11.54 6.08 10.90
C ILE A 143 -10.57 5.61 11.98
N LEU A 144 -9.42 5.04 11.60
CA LEU A 144 -8.45 4.45 12.52
C LEU A 144 -7.64 5.48 13.31
N GLY A 145 -7.33 6.64 12.71
CA GLY A 145 -6.59 7.73 13.37
C GLY A 145 -5.12 7.39 13.63
N GLY A 146 -4.47 6.68 12.70
CA GLY A 146 -3.08 6.20 12.84
C GLY A 146 -2.04 6.93 11.98
N THR A 147 -0.78 6.55 12.21
CA THR A 147 0.40 7.03 11.47
C THR A 147 0.89 5.96 10.51
N VAL A 148 1.19 6.33 9.26
CA VAL A 148 1.68 5.36 8.27
C VAL A 148 3.20 5.29 8.33
N PHE A 149 3.75 4.14 8.68
CA PHE A 149 5.18 3.87 8.66
C PHE A 149 5.56 3.13 7.39
N ARG A 150 6.47 3.71 6.60
CA ARG A 150 7.05 3.11 5.40
C ARG A 150 8.52 2.79 5.63
N GLU A 151 8.88 1.53 5.43
CA GLU A 151 10.25 1.01 5.64
C GLU A 151 10.69 0.11 4.46
N PRO A 152 11.89 0.33 3.90
CA PRO A 152 12.38 -0.46 2.78
C PRO A 152 12.80 -1.86 3.22
N ILE A 153 12.63 -2.82 2.31
CA ILE A 153 13.10 -4.20 2.42
C ILE A 153 14.47 -4.27 1.77
N ILE A 154 15.50 -4.53 2.57
CA ILE A 154 16.89 -4.53 2.09
C ILE A 154 17.27 -5.92 1.59
N CYS A 155 17.65 -6.00 0.32
CA CYS A 155 18.34 -7.15 -0.29
C CYS A 155 19.79 -6.74 -0.61
N LYS A 156 20.79 -7.50 -0.16
CA LYS A 156 22.21 -7.10 -0.27
C LYS A 156 22.70 -6.90 -1.70
N ASN A 157 22.19 -7.71 -2.64
CA ASN A 157 22.58 -7.69 -4.05
C ASN A 157 21.81 -6.67 -4.89
N ILE A 158 20.87 -5.91 -4.29
CA ILE A 158 20.17 -4.82 -4.97
C ILE A 158 20.91 -3.50 -4.68
N PRO A 159 21.52 -2.87 -5.70
CA PRO A 159 22.18 -1.59 -5.54
C PRO A 159 21.19 -0.51 -5.10
N ARG A 160 21.65 0.36 -4.21
CA ARG A 160 20.91 1.55 -3.77
C ARG A 160 21.40 2.75 -4.56
N LEU A 161 20.48 3.68 -4.87
CA LEU A 161 20.85 4.91 -5.59
C LEU A 161 21.75 5.80 -4.74
N VAL A 162 21.61 5.73 -3.41
CA VAL A 162 22.51 6.36 -2.45
C VAL A 162 23.31 5.25 -1.76
N PRO A 163 24.57 4.99 -2.17
CA PRO A 163 25.33 3.83 -1.70
C PRO A 163 25.58 3.82 -0.18
N GLY A 164 25.63 4.99 0.45
CA GLY A 164 25.86 5.16 1.89
C GLY A 164 24.72 4.65 2.77
N TRP A 165 23.51 4.48 2.23
CA TRP A 165 22.35 3.95 2.96
C TRP A 165 22.51 2.45 3.22
N THR A 166 23.27 2.11 4.24
CA THR A 166 23.57 0.73 4.63
C THR A 166 22.51 0.14 5.57
N GLN A 167 21.71 1.00 6.20
CA GLN A 167 20.60 0.64 7.09
C GLN A 167 19.28 1.24 6.58
N PRO A 168 18.11 0.69 6.95
CA PRO A 168 16.82 1.21 6.51
C PRO A 168 16.56 2.61 7.07
N ILE A 169 15.72 3.38 6.39
CA ILE A 169 15.14 4.61 6.91
C ILE A 169 13.63 4.41 6.93
N THR A 170 13.01 4.68 8.08
CA THR A 170 11.56 4.50 8.24
C THR A 170 10.89 5.86 8.29
N ILE A 171 10.02 6.17 7.33
CA ILE A 171 9.19 7.39 7.37
C ILE A 171 7.90 7.11 8.11
N GLY A 172 7.61 7.88 9.15
CA GLY A 172 6.28 7.98 9.76
C GLY A 172 5.54 9.18 9.18
N ARG A 173 4.54 8.97 8.33
CA ARG A 173 3.73 10.02 7.71
C ARG A 173 2.52 10.36 8.57
N HIS A 174 2.35 11.64 8.88
CA HIS A 174 1.14 12.19 9.49
C HIS A 174 -0.02 12.21 8.49
N ALA A 175 -0.73 11.09 8.32
CA ALA A 175 -1.74 10.92 7.29
C ALA A 175 -3.10 11.60 7.60
N PHE A 176 -3.08 12.85 8.08
CA PHE A 176 -4.27 13.64 8.40
C PHE A 176 -4.05 15.14 8.12
N GLY A 177 -5.12 15.83 7.70
CA GLY A 177 -5.12 17.29 7.56
C GLY A 177 -4.19 17.80 6.46
N ASP A 178 -3.69 19.02 6.65
CA ASP A 178 -2.82 19.75 5.72
C ASP A 178 -3.45 19.83 4.31
N GLN A 179 -2.64 19.79 3.25
CA GLN A 179 -3.10 19.88 1.86
C GLN A 179 -4.14 18.79 1.50
N TYR A 180 -4.13 17.65 2.18
CA TYR A 180 -5.02 16.52 1.88
C TYR A 180 -6.45 16.70 2.40
N ARG A 181 -6.70 17.76 3.17
CA ARG A 181 -8.05 18.21 3.58
C ARG A 181 -8.21 19.72 3.44
N ALA A 182 -7.46 20.32 2.52
CA ALA A 182 -7.56 21.72 2.19
C ALA A 182 -8.86 22.02 1.42
N THR A 183 -9.23 23.28 1.38
CA THR A 183 -10.19 23.83 0.41
C THR A 183 -9.46 24.84 -0.44
N ASP A 184 -9.48 24.64 -1.74
CA ASP A 184 -8.80 25.46 -2.74
C ASP A 184 -9.78 25.99 -3.80
N PHE A 185 -9.41 27.09 -4.44
CA PHE A 185 -10.22 27.73 -5.48
C PHE A 185 -9.36 28.56 -6.44
N VAL A 186 -9.86 28.72 -7.66
CA VAL A 186 -9.28 29.62 -8.67
C VAL A 186 -9.95 30.99 -8.57
N VAL A 187 -9.15 32.05 -8.62
CA VAL A 187 -9.57 33.44 -8.65
C VAL A 187 -9.53 33.91 -10.10
N ASN A 188 -10.66 34.36 -10.65
CA ASN A 188 -10.76 34.79 -12.05
C ASN A 188 -10.92 36.32 -12.21
N GLN A 189 -10.93 37.06 -11.11
CA GLN A 189 -11.17 38.51 -11.09
C GLN A 189 -10.50 39.15 -9.87
N PRO A 190 -10.24 40.47 -9.87
CA PRO A 190 -9.68 41.16 -8.71
C PRO A 190 -10.55 41.01 -7.45
N GLY A 191 -9.93 40.89 -6.27
CA GLY A 191 -10.66 40.78 -5.01
C GLY A 191 -9.83 40.33 -3.81
N LYS A 192 -10.39 40.50 -2.60
CA LYS A 192 -9.71 40.19 -1.33
C LYS A 192 -9.99 38.76 -0.85
N PHE A 193 -8.93 38.04 -0.52
CA PHE A 193 -9.00 36.76 0.20
C PHE A 193 -8.72 36.98 1.69
N LYS A 194 -9.65 36.51 2.53
CA LYS A 194 -9.62 36.62 3.99
C LYS A 194 -9.89 35.27 4.62
N ILE A 195 -9.35 35.05 5.82
CA ILE A 195 -9.64 33.91 6.68
C ILE A 195 -10.36 34.43 7.93
N ILE A 196 -11.46 33.78 8.31
CA ILE A 196 -12.26 34.11 9.48
C ILE A 196 -12.32 32.88 10.40
N PHE A 197 -11.98 33.07 11.67
CA PHE A 197 -12.21 32.09 12.73
C PHE A 197 -13.31 32.61 13.65
N SER A 198 -14.40 31.85 13.75
CA SER A 198 -15.56 32.16 14.58
C SER A 198 -15.60 31.23 15.79
N PRO A 199 -15.26 31.70 17.00
CA PRO A 199 -15.28 30.89 18.21
C PRO A 199 -16.67 30.34 18.53
N ALA A 200 -16.75 29.05 18.92
CA ALA A 200 -18.02 28.41 19.27
C ALA A 200 -18.59 28.89 20.62
N ASP A 201 -17.76 29.50 21.47
CA ASP A 201 -18.16 30.10 22.75
C ASP A 201 -18.84 31.46 22.60
N GLY A 202 -18.99 31.96 21.37
CA GLY A 202 -19.61 33.25 21.07
C GLY A 202 -18.68 34.44 21.27
N SER A 203 -17.39 34.24 21.56
CA SER A 203 -16.41 35.32 21.58
C SER A 203 -16.17 35.90 20.18
N ALA A 204 -15.58 37.10 20.11
CA ALA A 204 -15.45 37.85 18.87
C ALA A 204 -14.65 37.09 17.79
N ASN A 205 -15.15 37.14 16.56
CA ASN A 205 -14.48 36.57 15.40
C ASN A 205 -13.08 37.18 15.23
N LYS A 206 -12.14 36.34 14.79
CA LYS A 206 -10.82 36.78 14.36
C LYS A 206 -10.77 36.72 12.85
N GLU A 207 -10.26 37.79 12.24
CA GLU A 207 -10.16 37.93 10.79
C GLU A 207 -8.71 38.26 10.40
N TRP A 208 -8.23 37.61 9.33
CA TRP A 208 -6.93 37.88 8.73
C TRP A 208 -7.10 38.10 7.23
N GLU A 209 -6.62 39.23 6.72
CA GLU A 209 -6.47 39.41 5.28
C GLU A 209 -5.25 38.60 4.81
N VAL A 210 -5.45 37.73 3.82
CA VAL A 210 -4.39 36.88 3.26
C VAL A 210 -3.74 37.58 2.09
N PHE A 211 -4.54 38.05 1.14
CA PHE A 211 -4.05 38.71 -0.06
C PHE A 211 -5.17 39.51 -0.76
N ASP A 212 -4.80 40.61 -1.41
CA ASP A 212 -5.67 41.37 -2.32
C ASP A 212 -5.24 41.10 -3.77
N PHE A 213 -6.03 40.30 -4.48
CA PHE A 213 -5.73 39.90 -5.85
C PHE A 213 -5.97 41.05 -6.82
N PRO A 214 -4.93 41.54 -7.55
CA PRO A 214 -5.13 42.57 -8.58
C PRO A 214 -5.66 41.99 -9.90
N ALA A 215 -5.61 40.67 -10.08
CA ALA A 215 -6.02 39.93 -11.27
C ALA A 215 -6.30 38.46 -10.90
N GLY A 216 -6.29 37.54 -11.88
CA GLY A 216 -6.48 36.11 -11.62
C GLY A 216 -5.38 35.48 -10.75
N GLY A 217 -5.70 34.35 -10.11
CA GLY A 217 -4.80 33.63 -9.20
C GLY A 217 -5.45 32.37 -8.62
N CYS A 218 -4.94 31.89 -7.49
CA CYS A 218 -5.54 30.80 -6.73
C CYS A 218 -5.35 31.03 -5.22
N GLY A 219 -6.26 30.46 -4.43
CA GLY A 219 -6.21 30.52 -2.97
C GLY A 219 -6.49 29.14 -2.36
N MET A 220 -5.97 28.90 -1.15
CA MET A 220 -6.35 27.74 -0.35
C MET A 220 -6.37 28.05 1.14
N GLY A 221 -7.12 27.25 1.89
CA GLY A 221 -7.04 27.14 3.34
C GLY A 221 -6.85 25.69 3.76
N MET A 222 -6.04 25.44 4.78
CA MET A 222 -5.79 24.11 5.35
C MET A 222 -5.76 24.16 6.87
N TYR A 223 -5.88 23.00 7.51
CA TYR A 223 -5.90 22.87 8.97
C TYR A 223 -5.28 21.56 9.44
N ASN A 224 -4.96 21.52 10.73
CA ASN A 224 -4.69 20.30 11.47
C ASN A 224 -5.28 20.42 12.89
N THR A 225 -5.22 19.35 13.68
CA THR A 225 -5.74 19.34 15.06
C THR A 225 -4.68 18.84 16.04
N ASP A 226 -4.65 19.44 17.23
CA ASP A 226 -3.73 19.03 18.30
C ASP A 226 -3.90 17.55 18.67
N GLU A 227 -5.13 17.03 18.66
CA GLU A 227 -5.43 15.62 18.88
C GLU A 227 -4.72 14.72 17.86
N SER A 228 -4.79 15.06 16.58
CA SER A 228 -4.17 14.30 15.51
C SER A 228 -2.64 14.36 15.58
N ILE A 229 -2.07 15.55 15.85
CA ILE A 229 -0.62 15.73 16.00
C ILE A 229 -0.11 14.95 17.22
N THR A 230 -0.87 14.95 18.32
CA THR A 230 -0.55 14.21 19.54
C THR A 230 -0.52 12.70 19.28
N GLY A 231 -1.55 12.16 18.60
CA GLY A 231 -1.59 10.75 18.21
C GLY A 231 -0.44 10.36 17.28
N PHE A 232 -0.09 11.24 16.34
CA PHE A 232 1.08 11.09 15.47
C PHE A 232 2.39 11.02 16.25
N ALA A 233 2.62 11.96 17.18
CA ALA A 233 3.81 11.98 18.02
C ALA A 233 3.96 10.69 18.85
N HIS A 234 2.90 10.28 19.56
CA HIS A 234 2.90 9.03 20.33
C HIS A 234 3.26 7.81 19.47
N SER A 235 2.67 7.71 18.28
CA SER A 235 2.95 6.62 17.34
C SER A 235 4.43 6.60 16.93
N CYS A 236 5.00 7.76 16.60
CA CYS A 236 6.42 7.88 16.21
C CYS A 236 7.38 7.51 17.35
N PHE A 237 7.15 8.00 18.57
CA PHE A 237 7.99 7.67 19.73
C PHE A 237 7.93 6.18 20.07
N GLN A 238 6.73 5.59 20.10
CA GLN A 238 6.56 4.15 20.36
C GLN A 238 7.25 3.30 19.28
N TYR A 239 7.12 3.69 18.00
CA TYR A 239 7.76 2.98 16.90
C TYR A 239 9.29 3.06 16.98
N ALA A 240 9.85 4.23 17.28
CA ALA A 240 11.29 4.43 17.46
C ALA A 240 11.84 3.60 18.63
N ILE A 241 11.12 3.52 19.77
CA ILE A 241 11.47 2.65 20.90
C ILE A 241 11.48 1.19 20.49
N ALA A 242 10.43 0.73 19.78
CA ALA A 242 10.33 -0.65 19.33
C ALA A 242 11.49 -1.05 18.40
N LYS A 243 11.93 -0.12 17.54
CA LYS A 243 13.09 -0.28 16.65
C LYS A 243 14.43 -0.06 17.35
N LYS A 244 14.43 0.56 18.54
CA LYS A 244 15.61 1.07 19.26
C LYS A 244 16.44 2.01 18.37
N TRP A 245 15.76 2.89 17.64
CA TRP A 245 16.36 3.86 16.72
C TRP A 245 16.08 5.30 17.14
N PRO A 246 16.96 6.26 16.82
CA PRO A 246 16.66 7.67 17.01
C PRO A 246 15.48 8.12 16.14
N LEU A 247 14.82 9.19 16.58
CA LEU A 247 13.66 9.80 15.92
C LEU A 247 13.97 11.24 15.50
N TYR A 248 13.71 11.56 14.24
CA TYR A 248 13.72 12.93 13.74
C TYR A 248 12.32 13.37 13.36
N MET A 249 11.94 14.62 13.65
CA MET A 249 10.72 15.23 13.13
C MET A 249 11.06 16.48 12.33
N SER A 250 10.56 16.57 11.10
CA SER A 250 10.89 17.67 10.19
C SER A 250 9.72 18.62 9.95
N THR A 251 9.97 19.92 10.02
CA THR A 251 8.99 20.96 9.64
C THR A 251 9.64 22.14 8.92
N LYS A 252 8.84 23.14 8.53
CA LYS A 252 9.31 24.46 8.08
C LYS A 252 8.86 25.57 9.04
N ASN A 253 9.02 25.36 10.35
CA ASN A 253 8.59 26.31 11.39
C ASN A 253 9.29 27.68 11.36
N THR A 254 10.40 27.85 10.63
CA THR A 254 10.98 29.18 10.39
C THR A 254 10.07 30.07 9.53
N ILE A 255 9.28 29.46 8.63
CA ILE A 255 8.32 30.11 7.75
C ILE A 255 6.91 30.04 8.35
N LEU A 256 6.41 28.82 8.62
CA LEU A 256 5.09 28.59 9.21
C LEU A 256 5.17 28.60 10.74
N LYS A 257 5.50 29.76 11.31
CA LYS A 257 5.84 29.90 12.74
C LYS A 257 4.78 29.36 13.70
N ALA A 258 3.50 29.62 13.42
CA ALA A 258 2.41 29.11 14.23
C ALA A 258 2.07 27.65 13.87
N TYR A 259 1.79 27.37 12.60
CA TYR A 259 1.31 26.07 12.14
C TYR A 259 2.32 24.94 12.38
N ASP A 260 3.55 25.10 11.89
CA ASP A 260 4.62 24.10 12.04
C ASP A 260 5.31 24.21 13.40
N GLY A 261 5.22 25.37 14.06
CA GLY A 261 5.60 25.52 15.46
C GLY A 261 4.78 24.62 16.36
N ARG A 262 3.46 24.49 16.11
CA ARG A 262 2.58 23.63 16.90
C ARG A 262 2.99 22.16 16.86
N PHE A 263 3.41 21.66 15.69
CA PHE A 263 3.98 20.30 15.57
C PHE A 263 5.24 20.13 16.42
N LYS A 264 6.17 21.07 16.32
CA LYS A 264 7.42 21.05 17.09
C LYS A 264 7.13 21.05 18.60
N ASP A 265 6.28 21.96 19.05
CA ASP A 265 5.99 22.13 20.47
C ASP A 265 5.30 20.88 21.05
N ILE A 266 4.28 20.33 20.36
CA ILE A 266 3.59 19.11 20.80
C ILE A 266 4.55 17.92 20.88
N PHE A 267 5.42 17.71 19.88
CA PHE A 267 6.39 16.62 19.93
C PHE A 267 7.37 16.79 21.09
N GLN A 268 7.88 18.01 21.32
CA GLN A 268 8.80 18.30 22.41
C GLN A 268 8.15 18.05 23.78
N ASP A 269 6.94 18.56 23.99
CA ASP A 269 6.21 18.40 25.25
C ASP A 269 5.96 16.92 25.56
N ILE A 270 5.54 16.14 24.55
CA ILE A 270 5.32 14.69 24.69
C ILE A 270 6.63 13.95 24.95
N PHE A 271 7.72 14.30 24.26
CA PHE A 271 9.01 13.68 24.46
C PHE A 271 9.48 13.83 25.91
N GLU A 272 9.52 15.06 26.41
CA GLU A 272 9.98 15.38 27.77
C GLU A 272 9.10 14.70 28.83
N LYS A 273 7.78 14.73 28.64
CA LYS A 273 6.83 14.21 29.63
C LYS A 273 6.76 12.68 29.65
N ASN A 274 6.84 12.02 28.50
CA ASN A 274 6.45 10.61 28.37
C ASN A 274 7.55 9.66 27.91
N TYR A 275 8.54 10.13 27.14
CA TYR A 275 9.43 9.22 26.39
C TYR A 275 10.92 9.39 26.67
N LYS A 276 11.35 10.57 27.13
CA LYS A 276 12.76 10.85 27.40
C LYS A 276 13.45 9.79 28.29
N PRO A 277 12.86 9.32 29.40
CA PRO A 277 13.51 8.29 30.23
C PRO A 277 13.80 6.97 29.50
N GLU A 278 12.88 6.51 28.64
CA GLU A 278 13.07 5.26 27.89
C GLU A 278 14.05 5.47 26.72
N PHE A 279 14.03 6.64 26.07
CA PHE A 279 15.01 7.01 25.05
C PHE A 279 16.43 7.05 25.61
N ASP A 280 16.64 7.70 26.76
CA ASP A 280 17.92 7.79 27.45
C ASP A 280 18.44 6.38 27.81
N LYS A 281 17.56 5.52 28.35
CA LYS A 281 17.87 4.12 28.70
C LYS A 281 18.29 3.28 27.48
N LEU A 282 17.62 3.48 26.34
CA LEU A 282 17.93 2.80 25.07
C LEU A 282 19.10 3.44 24.30
N LYS A 283 19.63 4.58 24.78
CA LYS A 283 20.70 5.35 24.13
C LYS A 283 20.32 5.83 22.72
N ILE A 284 19.07 6.25 22.57
CA ILE A 284 18.54 6.88 21.36
C ILE A 284 18.06 8.30 21.69
N TRP A 285 17.85 9.15 20.69
CA TRP A 285 17.45 10.54 20.88
C TRP A 285 16.26 10.93 19.99
N TYR A 286 15.62 12.02 20.36
CA TYR A 286 14.66 12.73 19.54
C TYR A 286 15.24 14.09 19.15
N GLU A 287 15.07 14.48 17.89
CA GLU A 287 15.48 15.81 17.42
C GLU A 287 14.47 16.39 16.40
N HIS A 288 14.10 17.66 16.59
CA HIS A 288 13.43 18.44 15.55
C HIS A 288 14.44 19.03 14.57
N ARG A 289 14.18 18.94 13.27
CA ARG A 289 14.99 19.57 12.22
C ARG A 289 14.13 20.36 11.24
N LEU A 290 14.73 21.35 10.60
CA LEU A 290 14.11 21.96 9.43
C LEU A 290 14.15 20.98 8.26
N ILE A 291 13.08 20.93 7.46
CA ILE A 291 12.92 19.95 6.38
C ILE A 291 14.06 19.99 5.37
N ASP A 292 14.58 21.18 5.05
CA ASP A 292 15.73 21.38 4.15
C ASP A 292 17.05 20.83 4.71
N ASP A 293 17.28 20.97 6.01
CA ASP A 293 18.43 20.33 6.67
C ASP A 293 18.23 18.81 6.76
N MET A 294 17.01 18.37 7.10
CA MET A 294 16.70 16.95 7.26
C MET A 294 16.91 16.16 5.97
N VAL A 295 16.45 16.66 4.81
CA VAL A 295 16.67 15.97 3.53
C VAL A 295 18.15 15.88 3.17
N ALA A 296 18.94 16.91 3.49
CA ALA A 296 20.39 16.91 3.28
C ALA A 296 21.10 15.93 4.22
N GLN A 297 20.68 15.86 5.49
CA GLN A 297 21.17 14.88 6.46
C GLN A 297 20.84 13.45 6.02
N VAL A 298 19.63 13.19 5.56
CA VAL A 298 19.18 11.88 5.07
C VAL A 298 20.12 11.37 3.97
N LEU A 299 20.42 12.20 2.97
CA LEU A 299 21.32 11.84 1.86
C LEU A 299 22.75 11.53 2.32
N LYS A 300 23.24 12.18 3.38
CA LYS A 300 24.60 11.99 3.91
C LYS A 300 24.69 10.89 4.97
N SER A 301 23.55 10.44 5.49
CA SER A 301 23.47 9.46 6.58
C SER A 301 23.74 8.03 6.11
N SER A 302 23.89 7.12 7.07
CA SER A 302 23.92 5.68 6.83
C SER A 302 22.57 4.98 7.03
N GLY A 303 21.50 5.72 7.34
CA GLY A 303 20.20 5.18 7.75
C GLY A 303 20.08 4.88 9.26
N ALA A 304 19.21 3.95 9.63
CA ALA A 304 18.87 3.51 11.00
C ALA A 304 18.23 4.59 11.88
N PHE A 305 17.21 5.27 11.36
CA PHE A 305 16.39 6.20 12.13
C PHE A 305 14.93 6.20 11.65
N VAL A 306 14.05 6.64 12.54
CA VAL A 306 12.67 6.95 12.21
C VAL A 306 12.59 8.44 11.87
N TRP A 307 11.92 8.78 10.77
CA TRP A 307 11.70 10.14 10.32
C TRP A 307 10.20 10.43 10.29
N ALA A 308 9.75 11.18 11.30
CA ALA A 308 8.40 11.72 11.37
C ALA A 308 8.25 12.89 10.39
N CYS A 309 7.43 12.68 9.37
CA CYS A 309 7.11 13.66 8.35
C CYS A 309 5.66 14.14 8.49
N LYS A 310 5.44 15.44 8.25
CA LYS A 310 4.11 15.97 7.98
C LYS A 310 3.49 15.29 6.76
N ASN A 311 2.19 15.49 6.53
CA ASN A 311 1.43 14.71 5.56
C ASN A 311 2.06 14.75 4.15
N TYR A 312 2.31 15.96 3.64
CA TYR A 312 2.88 16.17 2.31
C TYR A 312 4.33 15.69 2.21
N ASP A 313 5.17 16.05 3.18
CA ASP A 313 6.58 15.63 3.21
C ASP A 313 6.68 14.10 3.24
N GLY A 314 5.85 13.44 4.02
CA GLY A 314 5.86 11.98 4.14
C GLY A 314 5.43 11.29 2.86
N ASP A 315 4.54 11.89 2.09
CA ASP A 315 4.14 11.37 0.77
C ASP A 315 5.33 11.41 -0.19
N VAL A 316 5.87 12.60 -0.45
CA VAL A 316 6.96 12.83 -1.40
C VAL A 316 8.24 12.06 -1.02
N GLN A 317 8.65 12.16 0.24
CA GLN A 317 9.93 11.59 0.67
C GLN A 317 9.88 10.06 0.76
N SER A 318 8.71 9.46 0.99
CA SER A 318 8.58 8.01 1.00
C SER A 318 8.77 7.38 -0.37
N ASP A 319 8.34 8.05 -1.44
CA ASP A 319 8.57 7.59 -2.81
C ASP A 319 10.05 7.72 -3.19
N ILE A 320 10.71 8.81 -2.78
CA ILE A 320 12.17 8.97 -2.95
C ILE A 320 12.93 7.86 -2.24
N LEU A 321 12.58 7.56 -0.98
CA LEU A 321 13.20 6.45 -0.25
C LEU A 321 12.94 5.12 -0.94
N ALA A 322 11.71 4.82 -1.34
CA ALA A 322 11.39 3.55 -2.00
C ALA A 322 12.22 3.35 -3.27
N GLN A 323 12.33 4.38 -4.10
CA GLN A 323 13.14 4.32 -5.31
C GLN A 323 14.64 4.27 -5.00
N GLY A 324 15.11 5.00 -3.99
CA GLY A 324 16.51 5.01 -3.57
C GLY A 324 16.98 3.70 -2.96
N PHE A 325 16.07 2.91 -2.37
CA PHE A 325 16.31 1.56 -1.89
C PHE A 325 16.09 0.45 -2.95
N GLY A 326 15.72 0.82 -4.19
CA GLY A 326 15.69 -0.08 -5.35
C GLY A 326 14.37 -0.03 -6.10
N SER A 327 13.28 -0.46 -5.46
CA SER A 327 11.96 -0.58 -6.10
C SER A 327 10.83 -0.32 -5.10
N LEU A 328 9.72 0.22 -5.58
CA LEU A 328 8.46 0.32 -4.82
C LEU A 328 7.96 -1.05 -4.33
N GLY A 329 8.32 -2.14 -5.01
CA GLY A 329 8.03 -3.52 -4.58
C GLY A 329 8.84 -4.00 -3.36
N LEU A 330 9.84 -3.21 -2.93
CA LEU A 330 10.65 -3.44 -1.73
C LEU A 330 10.36 -2.40 -0.64
N MET A 331 9.10 -1.97 -0.50
CA MET A 331 8.70 -1.03 0.54
C MET A 331 7.45 -1.54 1.26
N THR A 332 7.55 -1.66 2.58
CA THR A 332 6.41 -1.96 3.45
C THR A 332 5.64 -0.70 3.81
N SER A 333 4.36 -0.81 4.14
CA SER A 333 3.55 0.29 4.65
C SER A 333 2.65 -0.24 5.79
N VAL A 334 2.80 0.31 6.98
CA VAL A 334 2.02 -0.11 8.16
C VAL A 334 1.43 1.13 8.83
N LEU A 335 0.12 1.24 8.82
CA LEU A 335 -0.61 2.18 9.67
C LEU A 335 -0.58 1.67 11.11
N VAL A 336 -0.07 2.48 12.04
CA VAL A 336 -0.03 2.19 13.47
C VAL A 336 -0.89 3.21 14.21
N CYS A 337 -1.86 2.73 14.97
CA CYS A 337 -2.72 3.58 15.79
C CYS A 337 -2.05 3.95 17.12
N PRO A 338 -2.40 5.11 17.72
CA PRO A 338 -1.78 5.57 18.97
C PRO A 338 -2.10 4.69 20.20
N ASP A 339 -3.06 3.77 20.08
CA ASP A 339 -3.38 2.77 21.11
C ASP A 339 -2.28 1.71 21.31
N GLY A 340 -1.27 1.69 20.43
CA GLY A 340 -0.16 0.73 20.44
C GLY A 340 -0.60 -0.71 20.12
N LYS A 341 -1.83 -0.91 19.63
CA LYS A 341 -2.44 -2.23 19.39
C LYS A 341 -2.98 -2.38 17.98
N THR A 342 -3.62 -1.37 17.43
CA THR A 342 -4.34 -1.48 16.17
C THR A 342 -3.41 -1.13 15.00
N ILE A 343 -3.28 -2.04 14.03
CA ILE A 343 -2.54 -1.82 12.79
C ILE A 343 -3.33 -2.20 11.54
N GLU A 344 -2.95 -1.58 10.43
CA GLU A 344 -3.30 -2.00 9.08
C GLU A 344 -2.01 -2.05 8.24
N ALA A 345 -1.74 -3.19 7.61
CA ALA A 345 -0.55 -3.42 6.80
C ALA A 345 -0.91 -3.55 5.31
N GLU A 346 -0.27 -2.75 4.48
CA GLU A 346 -0.41 -2.72 3.02
C GLU A 346 0.97 -2.66 2.32
N ALA A 347 0.97 -2.93 1.02
CA ALA A 347 2.10 -2.56 0.17
C ALA A 347 2.13 -1.03 -0.02
N ALA A 348 3.32 -0.43 -0.16
CA ALA A 348 3.41 1.02 -0.39
C ALA A 348 2.97 1.45 -1.80
N HIS A 349 2.93 0.52 -2.76
CA HIS A 349 2.56 0.77 -4.15
C HIS A 349 1.06 0.62 -4.43
N GLY A 350 0.60 1.16 -5.56
CA GLY A 350 -0.77 0.99 -6.04
C GLY A 350 -1.04 -0.37 -6.69
N THR A 351 -2.11 -0.44 -7.49
CA THR A 351 -2.66 -1.67 -8.09
C THR A 351 -1.88 -2.22 -9.31
N VAL A 352 -0.84 -1.49 -9.73
CA VAL A 352 0.04 -1.83 -10.87
C VAL A 352 -0.75 -1.97 -12.19
N THR A 353 -1.65 -1.02 -12.47
CA THR A 353 -2.54 -0.99 -13.64
C THR A 353 -1.85 -1.32 -14.95
N ARG A 354 -0.64 -0.77 -15.19
CA ARG A 354 0.10 -1.02 -16.43
C ARG A 354 0.36 -2.52 -16.67
N HIS A 355 0.73 -3.26 -15.62
CA HIS A 355 0.93 -4.70 -15.73
C HIS A 355 -0.40 -5.43 -15.87
N TYR A 356 -1.44 -4.97 -15.16
CA TYR A 356 -2.79 -5.53 -15.32
C TYR A 356 -3.31 -5.42 -16.76
N ARG A 357 -3.05 -4.30 -17.47
CA ARG A 357 -3.43 -4.16 -18.89
C ARG A 357 -2.72 -5.15 -19.81
N GLU A 358 -1.47 -5.50 -19.52
CA GLU A 358 -0.76 -6.53 -20.29
C GLU A 358 -1.27 -7.94 -19.93
N HIS A 359 -1.59 -8.20 -18.66
CA HIS A 359 -2.26 -9.42 -18.23
C HIS A 359 -3.61 -9.61 -18.91
N GLN A 360 -4.45 -8.57 -19.02
CA GLN A 360 -5.74 -8.61 -19.73
C GLN A 360 -5.58 -8.98 -21.22
N LYS A 361 -4.42 -8.68 -21.83
CA LYS A 361 -4.08 -9.05 -23.21
C LYS A 361 -3.44 -10.45 -23.32
N GLY A 362 -3.33 -11.19 -22.23
CA GLY A 362 -2.63 -12.48 -22.17
C GLY A 362 -1.11 -12.37 -22.35
N ARG A 363 -0.53 -11.17 -22.19
CA ARG A 363 0.91 -10.96 -22.32
C ARG A 363 1.64 -11.20 -20.99
N PRO A 364 2.92 -11.61 -21.04
CA PRO A 364 3.68 -11.82 -19.81
C PRO A 364 3.86 -10.54 -19.00
N THR A 365 3.67 -10.61 -17.68
CA THR A 365 3.97 -9.55 -16.71
C THR A 365 5.24 -9.88 -15.93
N SER A 366 5.76 -8.96 -15.09
CA SER A 366 6.83 -9.23 -14.09
C SER A 366 6.67 -8.26 -12.92
N THR A 367 5.56 -8.41 -12.19
CA THR A 367 5.20 -7.63 -10.99
C THR A 367 5.82 -8.23 -9.75
N ASN A 368 6.50 -7.41 -8.95
CA ASN A 368 7.13 -7.83 -7.69
C ASN A 368 6.08 -8.09 -6.59
N PRO A 369 5.97 -9.30 -6.03
CA PRO A 369 4.97 -9.62 -5.01
C PRO A 369 5.45 -9.37 -3.57
N ILE A 370 6.73 -9.01 -3.36
CA ILE A 370 7.36 -9.01 -2.03
C ILE A 370 6.65 -8.07 -1.07
N ALA A 371 6.38 -6.82 -1.45
CA ALA A 371 5.64 -5.88 -0.58
C ALA A 371 4.26 -6.41 -0.15
N SER A 372 3.52 -7.09 -1.06
CA SER A 372 2.24 -7.72 -0.73
C SER A 372 2.39 -8.90 0.23
N ILE A 373 3.46 -9.71 0.10
CA ILE A 373 3.80 -10.76 1.07
C ILE A 373 4.14 -10.15 2.44
N PHE A 374 4.87 -9.02 2.43
CA PHE A 374 5.23 -8.32 3.65
C PHE A 374 4.02 -7.71 4.36
N ALA A 375 3.00 -7.24 3.62
CA ALA A 375 1.73 -6.83 4.22
C ALA A 375 1.09 -7.96 5.06
N TRP A 376 1.01 -9.18 4.50
CA TRP A 376 0.52 -10.36 5.21
C TRP A 376 1.37 -10.72 6.43
N THR A 377 2.68 -10.83 6.26
CA THR A 377 3.58 -11.25 7.34
C THR A 377 3.63 -10.23 8.48
N ARG A 378 3.59 -8.92 8.19
CA ARG A 378 3.52 -7.86 9.21
C ARG A 378 2.21 -7.92 10.01
N GLY A 379 1.08 -8.12 9.32
CA GLY A 379 -0.20 -8.34 9.99
C GLY A 379 -0.17 -9.58 10.89
N LEU A 380 0.28 -10.72 10.38
CA LEU A 380 0.36 -11.98 11.13
C LEU A 380 1.38 -11.94 12.27
N GLU A 381 2.52 -11.29 12.10
CA GLU A 381 3.51 -11.14 13.16
C GLU A 381 2.93 -10.30 14.30
N HIS A 382 2.21 -9.21 13.98
CA HIS A 382 1.54 -8.39 14.97
C HIS A 382 0.40 -9.13 15.66
N ARG A 383 -0.41 -9.90 14.93
CA ARG A 383 -1.39 -10.82 15.51
C ARG A 383 -0.72 -11.80 16.48
N GLY A 384 0.43 -12.36 16.09
CA GLY A 384 1.23 -13.25 16.92
C GLY A 384 1.74 -12.57 18.19
N LYS A 385 2.15 -11.29 18.12
CA LYS A 385 2.53 -10.49 19.30
C LYS A 385 1.36 -10.28 20.25
N LEU A 386 0.20 -9.91 19.73
CA LEU A 386 -1.00 -9.67 20.54
C LEU A 386 -1.56 -10.96 21.17
N ASP A 387 -1.43 -12.10 20.49
CA ASP A 387 -1.92 -13.40 20.95
C ASP A 387 -0.88 -14.15 21.80
N GLY A 388 0.36 -13.68 21.88
CA GLY A 388 1.46 -14.41 22.50
C GLY A 388 1.81 -15.72 21.75
N ASN A 389 1.68 -15.73 20.42
CA ASN A 389 1.88 -16.89 19.55
C ASN A 389 3.27 -16.85 18.86
N PRO A 390 4.30 -17.51 19.43
CA PRO A 390 5.66 -17.50 18.88
C PRO A 390 5.79 -18.23 17.55
N ASP A 391 4.97 -19.24 17.28
CA ASP A 391 5.01 -19.98 16.02
C ASP A 391 4.55 -19.12 14.85
N LEU A 392 3.49 -18.32 15.07
CA LEU A 392 3.03 -17.36 14.05
C LEU A 392 4.07 -16.27 13.78
N MET A 393 4.68 -15.71 14.83
CA MET A 393 5.76 -14.73 14.68
C MET A 393 6.95 -15.32 13.91
N LYS A 394 7.37 -16.55 14.25
CA LYS A 394 8.46 -17.26 13.58
C LYS A 394 8.13 -17.57 12.11
N PHE A 395 6.89 -17.93 11.81
CA PHE A 395 6.43 -18.14 10.44
C PHE A 395 6.53 -16.85 9.62
N SER A 396 6.01 -15.73 10.13
CA SER A 396 6.10 -14.43 9.45
C SER A 396 7.55 -14.04 9.16
N GLN A 397 8.42 -14.10 10.17
CA GLN A 397 9.85 -13.78 10.03
C GLN A 397 10.57 -14.73 9.07
N THR A 398 10.17 -16.01 9.04
CA THR A 398 10.73 -16.98 8.10
C THR A 398 10.32 -16.64 6.68
N LEU A 399 9.04 -16.36 6.43
CA LEU A 399 8.53 -16.01 5.10
C LEU A 399 9.20 -14.75 4.56
N GLU A 400 9.36 -13.71 5.39
CA GLU A 400 10.10 -12.50 5.03
C GLU A 400 11.57 -12.80 4.66
N ARG A 401 12.27 -13.59 5.48
CA ARG A 401 13.66 -13.99 5.21
C ARG A 401 13.78 -14.72 3.88
N VAL A 402 12.86 -15.63 3.57
CA VAL A 402 12.94 -16.38 2.30
C VAL A 402 12.73 -15.48 1.08
N CYS A 403 11.87 -14.46 1.17
CA CYS A 403 11.76 -13.46 0.09
C CYS A 403 13.10 -12.76 -0.18
N VAL A 404 13.79 -12.32 0.88
CA VAL A 404 15.10 -11.67 0.78
C VAL A 404 16.16 -12.64 0.24
N GLU A 405 16.26 -13.84 0.82
CA GLU A 405 17.23 -14.86 0.39
C GLU A 405 17.02 -15.29 -1.07
N THR A 406 15.77 -15.34 -1.55
CA THR A 406 15.47 -15.67 -2.96
C THR A 406 15.98 -14.60 -3.92
N VAL A 407 15.81 -13.31 -3.57
CA VAL A 407 16.37 -12.21 -4.34
C VAL A 407 17.90 -12.25 -4.29
N GLU A 408 18.48 -12.48 -3.11
CA GLU A 408 19.93 -12.57 -2.92
C GLU A 408 20.57 -13.76 -3.65
N SER A 409 19.82 -14.85 -3.88
CA SER A 409 20.26 -15.99 -4.69
C SER A 409 20.18 -15.75 -6.20
N GLY A 410 19.78 -14.55 -6.64
CA GLY A 410 19.67 -14.16 -8.05
C GLY A 410 18.30 -14.42 -8.67
N THR A 411 17.30 -14.91 -7.93
CA THR A 411 15.93 -15.09 -8.43
C THR A 411 15.09 -13.86 -8.10
N MET A 412 14.77 -13.05 -9.11
CA MET A 412 14.07 -11.78 -8.90
C MET A 412 13.19 -11.37 -10.08
N THR A 413 12.30 -10.43 -9.83
CA THR A 413 11.43 -9.81 -10.84
C THR A 413 12.16 -8.73 -11.63
N LYS A 414 11.55 -8.32 -12.76
CA LYS A 414 12.16 -7.41 -13.74
C LYS A 414 12.58 -6.06 -13.18
N ASP A 415 11.83 -5.52 -12.22
CA ASP A 415 12.17 -4.27 -11.54
C ASP A 415 13.52 -4.38 -10.81
N LEU A 416 13.73 -5.47 -10.07
CA LEU A 416 14.96 -5.71 -9.31
C LEU A 416 16.15 -6.03 -10.20
N ALA A 417 15.95 -6.85 -11.24
CA ALA A 417 16.98 -7.09 -12.25
C ALA A 417 17.39 -5.78 -12.95
N GLY A 418 16.42 -4.88 -13.16
CA GLY A 418 16.66 -3.54 -13.70
C GLY A 418 17.55 -2.67 -12.82
N CYS A 419 17.47 -2.81 -11.49
CA CYS A 419 18.37 -2.12 -10.55
C CYS A 419 19.83 -2.58 -10.68
N ILE A 420 20.06 -3.86 -11.03
CA ILE A 420 21.41 -4.43 -11.14
C ILE A 420 22.02 -4.17 -12.52
N HIS A 421 21.26 -4.43 -13.58
CA HIS A 421 21.78 -4.50 -14.95
C HIS A 421 21.41 -3.29 -15.82
N GLY A 422 20.49 -2.44 -15.35
CA GLY A 422 19.87 -1.38 -16.14
C GLY A 422 18.73 -1.91 -17.01
N LEU A 423 17.56 -1.27 -16.95
CA LEU A 423 16.34 -1.73 -17.63
C LEU A 423 16.47 -1.89 -19.16
N SER A 424 17.37 -1.13 -19.80
CA SER A 424 17.64 -1.21 -21.25
C SER A 424 18.43 -2.44 -21.65
N ASN A 425 19.18 -3.04 -20.73
CA ASN A 425 20.10 -4.15 -21.00
C ASN A 425 19.45 -5.51 -20.76
N LEU A 426 18.26 -5.55 -20.15
CA LEU A 426 17.57 -6.78 -19.81
C LEU A 426 17.07 -7.51 -21.06
N VAL A 427 17.61 -8.71 -21.31
CA VAL A 427 17.01 -9.67 -22.24
C VAL A 427 15.97 -10.48 -21.48
N PHE A 428 14.70 -10.34 -21.88
CA PHE A 428 13.50 -10.86 -21.21
C PHE A 428 13.49 -12.38 -20.90
N ILE A 429 14.43 -13.15 -21.43
CA ILE A 429 14.48 -14.61 -21.34
C ILE A 429 15.59 -15.11 -20.40
N HIS A 430 16.64 -14.31 -20.13
CA HIS A 430 17.85 -14.80 -19.44
C HIS A 430 18.12 -14.13 -18.07
N GLU A 431 17.64 -12.92 -17.84
CA GLU A 431 18.03 -12.10 -16.66
C GLU A 431 16.85 -11.66 -15.78
N ALA A 432 15.62 -11.69 -16.30
CA ALA A 432 14.42 -11.31 -15.57
C ALA A 432 13.32 -12.37 -15.76
N MET A 433 12.75 -12.90 -14.68
CA MET A 433 11.68 -13.89 -14.76
C MET A 433 10.31 -13.24 -15.05
N HIS A 434 9.48 -13.91 -15.85
CA HIS A 434 8.06 -13.57 -16.05
C HIS A 434 7.25 -13.79 -14.76
N THR A 435 6.20 -13.00 -14.48
CA THR A 435 5.31 -13.13 -13.30
C THR A 435 4.76 -14.53 -13.16
N SER A 436 4.24 -15.11 -14.24
CA SER A 436 3.79 -16.50 -14.20
C SER A 436 4.93 -17.42 -13.76
N ALA A 437 6.13 -17.30 -14.34
CA ALA A 437 7.29 -18.10 -13.96
C ALA A 437 7.89 -17.75 -12.58
N SER A 438 7.82 -16.49 -12.14
CA SER A 438 8.42 -15.99 -10.89
C SER A 438 7.53 -16.30 -9.69
N ASP A 439 6.21 -16.25 -9.84
CA ASP A 439 5.27 -16.70 -8.81
C ASP A 439 5.47 -18.20 -8.57
N TRP A 440 5.69 -18.99 -9.63
CA TRP A 440 6.00 -20.42 -9.54
C TRP A 440 7.39 -20.72 -8.97
N MET A 441 8.44 -20.00 -9.37
CA MET A 441 9.81 -20.23 -8.90
C MET A 441 10.02 -19.73 -7.46
N LEU A 442 9.48 -18.56 -7.11
CA LEU A 442 9.44 -18.07 -5.73
C LEU A 442 8.65 -19.05 -4.85
N PHE A 443 7.54 -19.59 -5.33
CA PHE A 443 6.76 -20.62 -4.65
C PHE A 443 7.51 -21.94 -4.45
N LEU A 444 8.23 -22.44 -5.46
CA LEU A 444 9.04 -23.65 -5.36
C LEU A 444 10.18 -23.48 -4.34
N SER A 445 10.86 -22.33 -4.37
CA SER A 445 11.90 -21.98 -3.40
C SER A 445 11.32 -21.81 -1.99
N LEU A 446 10.18 -21.12 -1.84
CA LEU A 446 9.48 -20.94 -0.57
C LEU A 446 9.02 -22.27 0.04
N LYS A 447 8.44 -23.17 -0.76
CA LYS A 447 8.07 -24.52 -0.30
C LYS A 447 9.29 -25.35 0.09
N ALA A 448 10.37 -25.30 -0.68
CA ALA A 448 11.60 -26.04 -0.37
C ALA A 448 12.22 -25.59 0.95
N VAL A 449 12.21 -24.29 1.23
CA VAL A 449 12.75 -23.74 2.48
C VAL A 449 11.83 -23.98 3.67
N LEU A 450 10.51 -23.79 3.52
CA LEU A 450 9.53 -24.05 4.58
C LEU A 450 9.42 -25.53 4.97
N SER A 451 9.75 -26.46 4.06
CA SER A 451 9.80 -27.91 4.33
C SER A 451 11.13 -28.41 4.93
N GLY A 452 12.09 -27.51 5.22
CA GLY A 452 13.38 -27.86 5.83
C GLY A 452 14.40 -28.50 4.88
N ASN A 453 14.13 -28.54 3.58
CA ASN A 453 14.98 -29.24 2.61
C ASN A 453 16.04 -28.28 2.02
N LYS A 454 17.14 -28.08 2.76
CA LYS A 454 18.29 -27.24 2.34
C LYS A 454 19.00 -27.70 1.05
N LYS A 455 18.70 -28.89 0.52
CA LYS A 455 19.41 -29.47 -0.64
C LYS A 455 19.10 -28.81 -1.99
N CYS A 456 17.99 -28.09 -2.14
CA CYS A 456 17.63 -27.47 -3.43
C CYS A 456 18.33 -26.13 -3.73
N LEU A 457 19.00 -25.51 -2.75
CA LEU A 457 19.61 -24.18 -2.90
C LEU A 457 21.10 -24.23 -3.32
N ASN A 458 21.76 -25.38 -3.21
CA ASN A 458 23.22 -25.47 -3.29
C ASN A 458 23.79 -26.03 -4.59
N THR A 459 22.95 -26.28 -5.60
CA THR A 459 23.45 -26.67 -6.92
C THR A 459 23.58 -25.41 -7.76
N GLY A 460 24.82 -24.90 -7.91
CA GLY A 460 25.20 -23.90 -8.92
C GLY A 460 25.04 -24.41 -10.37
N GLN A 461 24.05 -25.27 -10.61
CA GLN A 461 23.56 -25.62 -11.93
C GLN A 461 22.37 -24.70 -12.22
N PRO A 462 22.35 -23.98 -13.35
CA PRO A 462 21.11 -23.36 -13.81
C PRO A 462 20.07 -24.49 -13.87
N PHE A 463 18.89 -24.27 -13.28
CA PHE A 463 17.76 -25.20 -13.30
C PHE A 463 17.39 -25.52 -14.76
N LEU A 464 18.12 -26.47 -15.37
CA LEU A 464 17.89 -26.97 -16.72
C LEU A 464 16.67 -27.89 -16.78
N PHE A 465 16.03 -28.16 -15.64
CA PHE A 465 14.96 -29.15 -15.51
C PHE A 465 13.60 -28.71 -16.05
N PHE A 466 13.44 -27.46 -16.52
CA PHE A 466 12.16 -26.96 -17.03
C PHE A 466 12.21 -26.41 -18.47
N LYS A 467 13.21 -26.80 -19.28
CA LYS A 467 13.20 -26.48 -20.72
C LYS A 467 12.18 -27.28 -21.54
N ASN A 468 11.59 -28.36 -21.00
CA ASN A 468 10.78 -29.31 -21.79
C ASN A 468 9.33 -29.51 -21.32
N THR A 469 8.76 -28.62 -20.52
CA THR A 469 7.36 -28.80 -20.04
C THR A 469 6.54 -27.53 -20.23
N PHE A 470 6.47 -27.07 -21.47
CA PHE A 470 5.38 -26.23 -21.97
C PHE A 470 4.87 -26.86 -23.27
N VAL A 471 4.02 -27.87 -23.12
CA VAL A 471 3.06 -28.26 -24.15
C VAL A 471 1.70 -28.26 -23.46
N PHE A 472 0.83 -27.36 -23.93
CA PHE A 472 -0.61 -27.26 -23.74
C PHE A 472 -1.27 -28.11 -22.65
N LEU A 473 -1.96 -27.42 -21.73
CA LEU A 473 -3.35 -27.73 -21.33
C LEU A 473 -3.98 -26.48 -20.72
#